data_AF-A0A8T4ZM28-F1
#
_entry.id   AF-A0A8T4ZM28-F1
#
_cell.length_a   1.000
_cell.length_b   1.000
_cell.length_c   1.000
_cell.angle_alpha   90.00
_cell.angle_beta   90.00
_cell.angle_gamma   90.00
#
_symmetry.space_group_name_H-M   'P 1'
#
loop_
_entity.id
_entity.type
_entity.pdbx_description
1 polymer ?
#
loop_
_entity_poly.entity_id
_entity_poly.type
_entity_poly.pdbx_seq_one_letter_code
_entity_poly.pdbx_strand_id
1 'polypeptide(L)'
;YVAKLLRKKAKTLVAFGSCAHEGCIPGLANLHNRQEIFEKYYLKCSSVENPKGVVPQTEFETKEGVLRLPEFYDTVKTLGQTVTVDYYLPGCPPPVKLISAAIDAIAKNELPAKGSVLAPLKSVCDECPKKKENKKISKIYRVYEKAPDPEKCLLEQGIICMGPATRSGCGAQCLNVDMPCTGCGGPCPNAPEQGAAMMSALASIMGLDEEKEKYSDKDVEELMGQIKDPIGTFYMYSLPSSILGRKVIKK
;
A
#
# COMPACT_ATOMS: atom_id res chain seq x y z
N TYR A 1 -17.34 -8.96 11.93
CA TYR A 1 -17.65 -10.05 12.89
C TYR A 1 -16.44 -10.96 13.13
N VAL A 2 -15.93 -11.65 12.11
CA VAL A 2 -14.84 -12.66 12.24
C VAL A 2 -13.60 -12.15 13.00
N ALA A 3 -13.11 -10.95 12.67
CA ALA A 3 -11.97 -10.34 13.37
C ALA A 3 -12.18 -10.22 14.89
N LYS A 4 -13.39 -9.80 15.34
CA LYS A 4 -13.74 -9.71 16.76
C LYS A 4 -13.78 -11.09 17.43
N LEU A 5 -14.29 -12.09 16.73
CA LEU A 5 -14.33 -13.47 17.22
C LEU A 5 -12.92 -14.05 17.37
N LEU A 6 -12.06 -13.89 16.37
CA LEU A 6 -10.66 -14.33 16.41
C LEU A 6 -9.92 -13.64 17.55
N ARG A 7 -10.10 -12.33 17.72
CA ARG A 7 -9.47 -11.59 18.81
C ARG A 7 -9.84 -12.14 20.19
N LYS A 8 -11.13 -12.45 20.41
CA LYS A 8 -11.61 -13.01 21.70
C LYS A 8 -11.03 -14.38 22.02
N LYS A 9 -10.69 -15.17 20.99
CA LYS A 9 -10.21 -16.55 21.14
C LYS A 9 -8.69 -16.70 21.07
N ALA A 10 -8.00 -15.76 20.43
CA ALA A 10 -6.56 -15.83 20.21
C ALA A 10 -5.78 -15.21 21.37
N LYS A 11 -4.76 -15.92 21.88
CA LYS A 11 -3.75 -15.37 22.79
C LYS A 11 -2.90 -14.30 22.09
N THR A 12 -2.49 -14.59 20.85
CA THR A 12 -1.72 -13.70 19.98
C THR A 12 -2.44 -13.55 18.65
N LEU A 13 -2.69 -12.31 18.21
CA LEU A 13 -3.28 -11.99 16.91
C LEU A 13 -2.26 -11.20 16.09
N VAL A 14 -1.94 -11.71 14.90
CA VAL A 14 -1.04 -11.07 13.95
C VAL A 14 -1.84 -10.55 12.76
N ALA A 15 -1.64 -9.29 12.38
CA ALA A 15 -2.12 -8.78 11.10
C ALA A 15 -1.21 -9.33 9.99
N PHE A 16 -1.68 -10.43 9.38
CA PHE A 16 -0.88 -11.19 8.43
C PHE A 16 -1.08 -10.67 6.99
N GLY A 17 -0.04 -10.03 6.45
CA GLY A 17 -0.03 -9.45 5.11
C GLY A 17 -0.48 -8.00 5.06
N SER A 18 -0.10 -7.31 3.98
CA SER A 18 -0.41 -5.89 3.75
C SER A 18 -1.92 -5.62 3.77
N CYS A 19 -2.77 -6.55 3.32
CA CYS A 19 -4.23 -6.38 3.41
C CYS A 19 -4.71 -6.22 4.86
N ALA A 20 -4.21 -7.05 5.78
CA ALA A 20 -4.58 -6.97 7.19
C ALA A 20 -3.90 -5.79 7.90
N HIS A 21 -2.65 -5.50 7.52
CA HIS A 21 -1.83 -4.46 8.14
C HIS A 21 -2.23 -3.04 7.70
N GLU A 22 -2.40 -2.82 6.41
CA GLU A 22 -2.47 -1.49 5.77
C GLU A 22 -3.71 -1.31 4.89
N GLY A 23 -4.39 -2.41 4.53
CA GLY A 23 -5.59 -2.43 3.68
C GLY A 23 -5.32 -2.88 2.25
N CYS A 24 -4.09 -2.71 1.75
CA CYS A 24 -3.61 -3.15 0.44
C CYS A 24 -4.42 -2.55 -0.74
N ILE A 25 -4.29 -3.17 -1.92
CA ILE A 25 -4.96 -2.79 -3.17
C ILE A 25 -6.48 -2.64 -3.02
N PRO A 26 -7.22 -3.52 -2.29
CA PRO A 26 -8.66 -3.31 -2.06
C PRO A 26 -8.96 -1.98 -1.36
N GLY A 27 -8.01 -1.45 -0.59
CA GLY A 27 -8.09 -0.16 0.07
C GLY A 27 -8.26 1.02 -0.87
N LEU A 28 -7.86 0.92 -2.14
CA LEU A 28 -8.09 1.95 -3.16
C LEU A 28 -9.59 2.18 -3.41
N ALA A 29 -10.46 1.23 -3.05
CA ALA A 29 -11.90 1.41 -3.05
C ALA A 29 -12.35 2.58 -2.16
N ASN A 30 -11.54 3.02 -1.19
CA ASN A 30 -11.83 4.19 -0.35
C ASN A 30 -11.81 5.53 -1.11
N LEU A 31 -11.43 5.53 -2.40
CA LEU A 31 -11.66 6.65 -3.30
C LEU A 31 -13.12 6.82 -3.71
N HIS A 32 -13.95 5.80 -3.44
CA HIS A 32 -15.36 5.75 -3.76
C HIS A 32 -16.19 5.35 -2.52
N ASN A 33 -17.51 5.52 -2.57
CA ASN A 33 -18.43 4.92 -1.59
C ASN A 33 -19.10 3.65 -2.14
N ARG A 34 -19.86 2.96 -1.29
CA ARG A 34 -20.62 1.77 -1.66
C ARG A 34 -21.55 2.02 -2.84
N GLN A 35 -22.24 3.17 -2.87
CA GLN A 35 -23.18 3.49 -3.94
C GLN A 35 -22.49 3.62 -5.29
N GLU A 36 -21.39 4.38 -5.38
CA GLU A 36 -20.60 4.56 -6.61
C GLU A 36 -20.05 3.22 -7.11
N ILE A 37 -19.53 2.39 -6.20
CA ILE A 37 -19.04 1.04 -6.53
C ILE A 37 -20.20 0.19 -7.06
N PHE A 38 -21.34 0.18 -6.39
CA PHE A 38 -22.48 -0.66 -6.78
C PHE A 38 -23.06 -0.20 -8.11
N GLU A 39 -23.16 1.11 -8.32
CA GLU A 39 -23.62 1.69 -9.57
C GLU A 39 -22.68 1.32 -10.72
N LYS A 40 -21.37 1.41 -10.52
CA LYS A 40 -20.38 1.05 -11.54
C LYS A 40 -20.46 -0.43 -11.90
N TYR A 41 -20.48 -1.33 -10.92
CA TYR A 41 -20.32 -2.77 -11.18
C TYR A 41 -21.61 -3.54 -11.38
N TYR A 42 -22.76 -3.09 -10.86
CA TYR A 42 -24.04 -3.80 -11.00
C TYR A 42 -25.03 -3.12 -11.94
N LEU A 43 -24.78 -1.88 -12.36
CA LEU A 43 -25.72 -1.13 -13.22
C LEU A 43 -25.08 -0.61 -14.50
N LYS A 44 -23.91 0.04 -14.42
CA LYS A 44 -23.31 0.80 -15.54
C LYS A 44 -22.19 0.08 -16.28
N CYS A 45 -21.70 -1.05 -15.81
CA CYS A 45 -20.64 -1.78 -16.50
C CYS A 45 -21.17 -2.32 -17.83
N SER A 46 -20.41 -2.19 -18.91
CA SER A 46 -20.87 -2.50 -20.27
C SER A 46 -21.27 -3.97 -20.47
N SER A 47 -20.72 -4.87 -19.68
CA SER A 47 -21.02 -6.31 -19.73
C SER A 47 -22.18 -6.73 -18.82
N VAL A 48 -22.86 -5.79 -18.16
CA VAL A 48 -23.92 -6.10 -17.19
C VAL A 48 -25.29 -6.02 -17.83
N GLU A 49 -25.98 -7.16 -17.89
CA GLU A 49 -27.38 -7.24 -18.25
C GLU A 49 -28.24 -7.23 -17.00
N ASN A 50 -28.71 -6.04 -16.61
CA ASN A 50 -29.53 -5.86 -15.40
C ASN A 50 -30.72 -4.92 -15.66
N PRO A 51 -31.71 -5.34 -16.47
CA PRO A 51 -32.83 -4.49 -16.86
C PRO A 51 -33.72 -4.05 -15.68
N LYS A 52 -33.68 -4.79 -14.56
CA LYS A 52 -34.43 -4.50 -13.34
C LYS A 52 -33.68 -3.62 -12.34
N GLY A 53 -32.41 -3.29 -12.62
CA GLY A 53 -31.58 -2.46 -11.76
C GLY A 53 -31.37 -3.04 -10.34
N VAL A 54 -31.37 -4.37 -10.20
CA VAL A 54 -31.22 -5.00 -8.88
C VAL A 54 -29.77 -4.95 -8.42
N VAL A 55 -29.55 -4.66 -7.14
CA VAL A 55 -28.22 -4.65 -6.52
C VAL A 55 -28.19 -5.64 -5.35
N PRO A 56 -27.00 -6.13 -4.94
CA PRO A 56 -26.90 -7.04 -3.80
C PRO A 56 -27.51 -6.46 -2.52
N GLN A 57 -28.33 -7.28 -1.85
CA GLN A 57 -28.98 -6.97 -0.58
C GLN A 57 -28.43 -7.88 0.52
N THR A 58 -28.42 -7.39 1.76
CA THR A 58 -27.91 -8.16 2.92
C THR A 58 -28.82 -9.32 3.31
N GLU A 59 -30.10 -9.24 2.97
CA GLU A 59 -31.07 -10.30 3.20
C GLU A 59 -31.95 -10.49 1.97
N PHE A 60 -32.31 -11.73 1.67
CA PHE A 60 -33.22 -12.08 0.57
C PHE A 60 -34.03 -13.32 0.94
N GLU A 61 -35.35 -13.25 0.80
CA GLU A 61 -36.26 -14.34 1.15
C GLU A 61 -36.42 -15.31 -0.03
N THR A 62 -36.14 -16.60 0.21
CA THR A 62 -36.37 -17.69 -0.76
C THR A 62 -37.29 -18.75 -0.15
N LYS A 63 -37.70 -19.73 -0.96
CA LYS A 63 -38.56 -20.85 -0.50
C LYS A 63 -37.87 -21.70 0.57
N GLU A 64 -36.55 -21.74 0.56
CA GLU A 64 -35.68 -22.52 1.46
C GLU A 64 -35.30 -21.73 2.73
N GLY A 65 -35.63 -20.44 2.81
CA GLY A 65 -35.37 -19.58 3.96
C GLY A 65 -34.79 -18.21 3.60
N VAL A 66 -34.32 -17.47 4.60
CA VAL A 66 -33.69 -16.16 4.42
C VAL A 66 -32.20 -16.32 4.16
N LEU A 67 -31.76 -15.97 2.95
CA LEU A 67 -30.34 -15.87 2.60
C LEU A 67 -29.76 -14.57 3.16
N ARG A 68 -28.54 -14.63 3.72
CA ARG A 68 -27.85 -13.47 4.29
C ARG A 68 -26.49 -13.25 3.65
N LEU A 69 -26.25 -12.03 3.17
CA LEU A 69 -24.95 -11.56 2.69
C LEU A 69 -24.31 -10.60 3.70
N PRO A 70 -22.97 -10.60 3.83
CA PRO A 70 -22.28 -9.59 4.61
C PRO A 70 -22.56 -8.18 4.09
N GLU A 71 -22.70 -7.23 5.01
CA GLU A 71 -22.78 -5.82 4.66
C GLU A 71 -21.50 -5.34 3.96
N PHE A 72 -21.68 -4.61 2.86
CA PHE A 72 -20.59 -3.93 2.16
C PHE A 72 -20.39 -2.54 2.76
N TYR A 73 -19.26 -2.32 3.42
CA TYR A 73 -18.97 -1.04 4.06
C TYR A 73 -18.53 0.03 3.05
N ASP A 74 -18.79 1.28 3.37
CA ASP A 74 -18.31 2.45 2.61
C ASP A 74 -16.79 2.68 2.69
N THR A 75 -16.08 1.94 3.55
CA THR A 75 -14.66 2.16 3.81
C THR A 75 -14.01 0.85 4.21
N VAL A 76 -12.99 0.46 3.47
CA VAL A 76 -12.04 -0.58 3.85
C VAL A 76 -11.28 -0.11 5.07
N LYS A 77 -11.22 -0.97 6.09
CA LYS A 77 -10.47 -0.75 7.33
C LYS A 77 -9.40 -1.81 7.48
N THR A 78 -8.29 -1.45 8.09
CA THR A 78 -7.27 -2.43 8.48
C THR A 78 -7.78 -3.30 9.64
N LEU A 79 -7.09 -4.42 9.89
CA LEU A 79 -7.41 -5.26 11.04
C LEU A 79 -7.22 -4.50 12.35
N GLY A 80 -6.14 -3.71 12.46
CA GLY A 80 -5.81 -2.90 13.63
C GLY A 80 -6.81 -1.78 13.92
N GLN A 81 -7.50 -1.26 12.90
CA GLN A 81 -8.61 -0.31 13.06
C GLN A 81 -9.92 -0.98 13.55
N THR A 82 -9.99 -2.32 13.51
CA THR A 82 -11.20 -3.08 13.85
C THR A 82 -11.09 -3.79 15.20
N VAL A 83 -9.90 -4.31 15.53
CA VAL A 83 -9.59 -5.03 16.77
C VAL A 83 -8.13 -4.78 17.17
N THR A 84 -7.80 -4.95 18.44
CA THR A 84 -6.42 -4.87 18.92
C THR A 84 -5.56 -6.00 18.32
N VAL A 85 -4.54 -5.64 17.56
CA VAL A 85 -3.56 -6.56 16.98
C VAL A 85 -2.29 -6.55 17.83
N ASP A 86 -1.68 -7.72 18.06
CA ASP A 86 -0.43 -7.82 18.83
C ASP A 86 0.81 -7.55 17.97
N TYR A 87 0.83 -8.02 16.71
CA TYR A 87 1.97 -7.87 15.80
C TYR A 87 1.52 -7.71 14.34
N TYR A 88 2.41 -7.19 13.49
CA TYR A 88 2.15 -7.01 12.07
C TYR A 88 3.18 -7.78 11.25
N LEU A 89 2.75 -8.49 10.21
CA LEU A 89 3.65 -9.21 9.30
C LEU A 89 3.45 -8.67 7.87
N PRO A 90 4.36 -7.82 7.37
CA PRO A 90 4.14 -7.07 6.13
C PRO A 90 4.38 -7.91 4.86
N GLY A 91 3.91 -7.40 3.72
CA GLY A 91 4.10 -7.96 2.38
C GLY A 91 2.81 -8.36 1.68
N CYS A 92 2.82 -8.38 0.33
CA CYS A 92 1.70 -8.75 -0.53
C CYS A 92 2.11 -9.79 -1.59
N PRO A 93 2.31 -11.06 -1.23
CA PRO A 93 2.19 -11.63 0.12
C PRO A 93 3.47 -11.46 0.96
N PRO A 94 3.42 -11.71 2.29
CA PRO A 94 4.62 -11.78 3.11
C PRO A 94 5.63 -12.81 2.58
N PRO A 95 6.92 -12.46 2.48
CA PRO A 95 7.98 -13.39 2.11
C PRO A 95 8.02 -14.62 3.04
N VAL A 96 8.24 -15.81 2.47
CA VAL A 96 8.28 -17.08 3.23
C VAL A 96 9.26 -17.04 4.40
N LYS A 97 10.44 -16.43 4.21
CA LYS A 97 11.43 -16.25 5.29
C LYS A 97 10.87 -15.47 6.48
N LEU A 98 10.08 -14.42 6.24
CA LEU A 98 9.45 -13.65 7.32
C LEU A 98 8.31 -14.43 7.99
N ILE A 99 7.56 -15.23 7.22
CA ILE A 99 6.53 -16.12 7.78
C ILE A 99 7.16 -17.14 8.73
N SER A 100 8.21 -17.83 8.29
CA SER A 100 8.93 -18.81 9.11
C SER A 100 9.51 -18.17 10.37
N ALA A 101 10.19 -17.03 10.24
CA ALA A 101 10.74 -16.30 11.39
C ALA A 101 9.66 -15.87 12.40
N ALA A 102 8.49 -15.43 11.91
CA ALA A 102 7.36 -15.07 12.76
C ALA A 102 6.80 -16.29 13.50
N ILE A 103 6.62 -17.42 12.82
CA ILE A 103 6.15 -18.67 13.45
C ILE A 103 7.14 -19.15 14.50
N ASP A 104 8.44 -19.17 14.19
CA ASP A 104 9.49 -19.58 15.13
C ASP A 104 9.52 -18.68 16.37
N ALA A 105 9.43 -17.36 16.19
CA ALA A 105 9.36 -16.40 17.30
C ALA A 105 8.13 -16.62 18.19
N ILE A 106 6.96 -16.91 17.59
CA ILE A 106 5.74 -17.24 18.33
C ILE A 106 5.91 -18.55 19.10
N ALA A 107 6.45 -19.58 18.46
CA ALA A 107 6.60 -20.91 19.05
C ALA A 107 7.59 -20.92 20.22
N LYS A 108 8.68 -20.17 20.10
CA LYS A 108 9.69 -20.01 21.16
C LYS A 108 9.32 -18.97 22.22
N ASN A 109 8.23 -18.24 22.03
CA ASN A 109 7.83 -17.10 22.86
C ASN A 109 8.91 -15.98 22.92
N GLU A 110 9.65 -15.81 21.82
CA GLU A 110 10.71 -14.81 21.61
C GLU A 110 10.20 -13.65 20.74
N LEU A 111 9.04 -13.11 21.10
CA LEU A 111 8.42 -12.02 20.36
C LEU A 111 8.92 -10.66 20.83
N PRO A 112 9.07 -9.67 19.91
CA PRO A 112 9.39 -8.30 20.30
C PRO A 112 8.22 -7.66 21.08
N ALA A 113 8.36 -6.39 21.45
CA ALA A 113 7.27 -5.65 22.07
C ALA A 113 6.00 -5.65 21.20
N LYS A 114 4.82 -5.76 21.83
CA LYS A 114 3.54 -5.68 21.12
C LYS A 114 3.44 -4.38 20.30
N GLY A 115 2.79 -4.47 19.14
CA GLY A 115 2.72 -3.42 18.14
C GLY A 115 3.87 -3.45 17.13
N SER A 116 4.89 -4.29 17.34
CA SER A 116 6.01 -4.42 16.41
C SER A 116 5.60 -5.02 15.07
N VAL A 117 6.27 -4.54 14.02
CA VAL A 117 6.27 -5.15 12.70
C VAL A 117 7.36 -6.23 12.66
N LEU A 118 6.98 -7.48 12.38
CA LEU A 118 7.84 -8.67 12.31
C LEU A 118 8.64 -8.71 11.01
N ALA A 119 9.42 -7.66 10.77
CA ALA A 119 10.30 -7.49 9.62
C ALA A 119 11.47 -6.56 10.00
N PRO A 120 12.60 -6.61 9.27
CA PRO A 120 13.79 -5.82 9.56
C PRO A 120 13.51 -4.33 9.75
N LEU A 121 14.34 -3.67 10.57
CA LEU A 121 14.29 -2.22 10.81
C LEU A 121 15.10 -1.44 9.76
N LYS A 122 14.91 -1.79 8.49
CA LYS A 122 15.66 -1.24 7.36
C LYS A 122 14.74 -0.99 6.17
N SER A 123 15.21 -0.18 5.23
CA SER A 123 14.50 0.06 3.98
C SER A 123 14.88 -1.00 2.94
N VAL A 124 14.07 -1.17 1.89
CA VAL A 124 14.42 -2.04 0.75
C VAL A 124 15.75 -1.61 0.09
N CYS A 125 16.15 -0.34 0.24
CA CYS A 125 17.44 0.14 -0.26
C CYS A 125 18.64 -0.61 0.33
N ASP A 126 18.54 -1.15 1.56
CA ASP A 126 19.60 -1.94 2.22
C ASP A 126 19.83 -3.31 1.57
N GLU A 127 18.81 -3.88 0.93
CA GLU A 127 18.88 -5.18 0.23
C GLU A 127 18.87 -5.02 -1.30
N CYS A 128 18.84 -3.79 -1.79
CA CYS A 128 18.78 -3.46 -3.21
C CYS A 128 20.16 -3.63 -3.88
N PRO A 129 20.25 -4.40 -4.99
CA PRO A 129 21.53 -4.67 -5.67
C PRO A 129 22.05 -3.49 -6.48
N LYS A 130 21.21 -2.48 -6.75
CA LYS A 130 21.53 -1.37 -7.64
C LYS A 130 22.47 -0.38 -6.95
N LYS A 131 23.46 0.11 -7.70
CA LYS A 131 24.44 1.14 -7.30
C LYS A 131 23.73 2.48 -7.14
N LYS A 132 24.01 3.16 -6.03
CA LYS A 132 23.42 4.46 -5.66
C LYS A 132 24.54 5.50 -5.65
N GLU A 133 24.37 6.56 -6.43
CA GLU A 133 25.36 7.63 -6.60
C GLU A 133 24.85 8.96 -6.02
N ASN A 134 23.67 8.97 -5.37
CA ASN A 134 23.00 10.16 -4.82
C ASN A 134 22.75 11.24 -5.89
N LYS A 135 22.45 10.81 -7.11
CA LYS A 135 22.15 11.71 -8.23
C LYS A 135 20.78 12.34 -8.09
N LYS A 136 20.72 13.62 -8.43
CA LYS A 136 19.48 14.37 -8.58
C LYS A 136 18.78 14.03 -9.90
N ILE A 137 17.46 14.10 -9.91
CA ILE A 137 16.65 13.90 -11.11
C ILE A 137 15.97 15.20 -11.54
N SER A 138 15.88 15.40 -12.85
CA SER A 138 15.17 16.51 -13.50
C SER A 138 13.91 16.06 -14.24
N LYS A 139 13.70 14.74 -14.37
CA LYS A 139 12.57 14.17 -15.10
C LYS A 139 12.14 12.86 -14.49
N ILE A 140 10.83 12.65 -14.44
CA ILE A 140 10.18 11.42 -14.02
C ILE A 140 9.73 10.65 -15.26
N TYR A 141 9.99 9.35 -15.26
CA TYR A 141 9.59 8.41 -16.30
C TYR A 141 8.64 7.36 -15.71
N ARG A 142 7.60 7.02 -16.45
CA ARG A 142 6.82 5.80 -16.21
C ARG A 142 7.60 4.60 -16.73
N VAL A 143 7.32 3.44 -16.17
CA VAL A 143 8.07 2.20 -16.46
C VAL A 143 8.12 1.81 -17.95
N TYR A 144 7.15 2.24 -18.77
CA TYR A 144 7.14 1.97 -20.22
C TYR A 144 7.88 3.04 -21.05
N GLU A 145 8.21 4.19 -20.47
CA GLU A 145 8.79 5.34 -21.19
C GLU A 145 10.31 5.24 -21.30
N LYS A 146 10.93 4.44 -20.43
CA LYS A 146 12.38 4.34 -20.34
C LYS A 146 12.79 2.93 -19.90
N ALA A 147 13.62 2.28 -20.72
CA ALA A 147 14.30 1.06 -20.31
C ALA A 147 15.34 1.40 -19.22
N PRO A 148 15.32 0.69 -18.07
CA PRO A 148 16.24 0.95 -16.98
C PRO A 148 17.66 0.43 -17.28
N ASP A 149 18.67 1.16 -16.82
CA ASP A 149 20.01 0.62 -16.64
C ASP A 149 19.98 -0.36 -15.44
N PRO A 150 20.37 -1.63 -15.64
CA PRO A 150 20.23 -2.66 -14.62
C PRO A 150 21.16 -2.43 -13.41
N GLU A 151 22.31 -1.78 -13.59
CA GLU A 151 23.26 -1.54 -12.50
C GLU A 151 22.89 -0.33 -11.64
N LYS A 152 22.25 0.68 -12.23
CA LYS A 152 22.00 1.97 -11.56
C LYS A 152 20.68 1.99 -10.79
N CYS A 153 20.63 2.76 -9.71
CA CYS A 153 19.42 3.00 -8.94
C CYS A 153 18.28 3.52 -9.85
N LEU A 154 17.12 2.85 -9.82
CA LEU A 154 15.97 3.23 -10.67
C LEU A 154 15.46 4.64 -10.35
N LEU A 155 15.45 5.02 -9.07
CA LEU A 155 14.98 6.32 -8.63
C LEU A 155 15.88 7.45 -9.15
N GLU A 156 17.21 7.25 -9.13
CA GLU A 156 18.20 8.19 -9.70
C GLU A 156 18.15 8.26 -11.24
N GLN A 157 17.48 7.30 -11.88
CA GLN A 157 17.20 7.33 -13.32
C GLN A 157 15.89 8.03 -13.67
N GLY A 158 15.15 8.52 -12.66
CA GLY A 158 13.85 9.15 -12.82
C GLY A 158 12.68 8.17 -12.82
N ILE A 159 12.89 6.88 -12.56
CA ILE A 159 11.80 5.89 -12.47
C ILE A 159 11.37 5.79 -11.01
N ILE A 160 10.11 6.15 -10.71
CA ILE A 160 9.60 6.15 -9.34
C ILE A 160 9.72 4.75 -8.72
N CYS A 161 10.45 4.67 -7.61
CA CYS A 161 10.69 3.45 -6.86
C CYS A 161 10.41 3.72 -5.37
N MET A 162 9.48 2.98 -4.79
CA MET A 162 9.05 3.11 -3.39
C MET A 162 10.07 2.57 -2.37
N GLY A 163 11.19 2.01 -2.84
CA GLY A 163 12.18 1.32 -2.01
C GLY A 163 12.66 2.10 -0.78
N PRO A 164 12.97 3.41 -0.87
CA PRO A 164 13.39 4.22 0.28
C PRO A 164 12.32 4.36 1.38
N ALA A 165 11.04 4.30 1.00
CA ALA A 165 9.90 4.41 1.92
C ALA A 165 9.29 3.05 2.28
N THR A 166 9.91 1.95 1.85
CA THR A 166 9.37 0.59 2.04
C THR A 166 10.28 -0.23 2.92
N ARG A 167 9.70 -0.93 3.89
CA ARG A 167 10.43 -1.84 4.77
C ARG A 167 11.03 -3.03 4.01
N SER A 168 12.26 -3.41 4.35
CA SER A 168 12.95 -4.57 3.76
C SER A 168 12.47 -5.92 4.30
N GLY A 169 13.05 -7.00 3.75
CA GLY A 169 12.72 -8.38 4.09
C GLY A 169 12.14 -9.17 2.93
N CYS A 170 11.88 -8.52 1.78
CA CYS A 170 11.49 -9.19 0.55
C CYS A 170 12.69 -9.58 -0.33
N GLY A 171 13.91 -9.18 0.03
CA GLY A 171 15.12 -9.46 -0.74
C GLY A 171 15.19 -8.66 -2.05
N ALA A 172 14.52 -7.49 -2.11
CA ALA A 172 14.46 -6.63 -3.28
C ALA A 172 14.07 -7.34 -4.59
N GLN A 173 13.16 -8.33 -4.53
CA GLN A 173 12.81 -9.19 -5.68
C GLN A 173 12.45 -8.42 -6.95
N CYS A 174 11.67 -7.34 -6.84
CA CYS A 174 11.31 -6.49 -7.99
C CYS A 174 12.55 -5.88 -8.66
N LEU A 175 13.50 -5.42 -7.85
CA LEU A 175 14.68 -4.70 -8.32
C LEU A 175 15.70 -5.62 -8.97
N ASN A 176 15.70 -6.91 -8.61
CA ASN A 176 16.51 -7.95 -9.27
C ASN A 176 16.05 -8.24 -10.70
N VAL A 177 14.83 -7.86 -11.06
CA VAL A 177 14.27 -8.00 -12.41
C VAL A 177 13.95 -6.64 -13.03
N ASP A 178 14.68 -5.60 -12.61
CA ASP A 178 14.61 -4.24 -13.13
C ASP A 178 13.24 -3.54 -13.03
N MET A 179 12.38 -4.03 -12.14
CA MET A 179 11.12 -3.37 -11.81
C MET A 179 11.25 -2.53 -10.54
N PRO A 180 10.67 -1.31 -10.50
CA PRO A 180 10.68 -0.51 -9.29
C PRO A 180 9.92 -1.19 -8.17
N CYS A 181 10.37 -0.97 -6.93
CA CYS A 181 9.57 -1.31 -5.76
C CYS A 181 8.25 -0.52 -5.80
N THR A 182 7.13 -1.19 -5.59
CA THR A 182 5.79 -0.58 -5.55
C THR A 182 5.29 -0.32 -4.13
N GLY A 183 6.02 -0.76 -3.10
CA GLY A 183 5.72 -0.44 -1.71
C GLY A 183 4.88 -1.45 -0.92
N CYS A 184 4.74 -2.69 -1.39
CA CYS A 184 3.87 -3.67 -0.72
C CYS A 184 4.31 -4.13 0.68
N GLY A 185 5.53 -3.79 1.10
CA GLY A 185 6.08 -4.08 2.43
C GLY A 185 5.70 -3.07 3.52
N GLY A 186 4.98 -2.01 3.16
CA GLY A 186 4.57 -0.96 4.08
C GLY A 186 5.72 -0.04 4.54
N PRO A 187 5.46 0.88 5.47
CA PRO A 187 6.38 1.96 5.81
C PRO A 187 7.67 1.48 6.50
N CYS A 188 8.75 2.21 6.24
CA CYS A 188 9.99 2.11 7.00
C CYS A 188 9.79 2.34 8.51
N PRO A 189 10.71 1.88 9.37
CA PRO A 189 10.68 2.22 10.79
C PRO A 189 10.64 3.73 11.01
N ASN A 190 9.87 4.18 12.01
CA ASN A 190 9.71 5.58 12.39
C ASN A 190 9.08 6.49 11.30
N ALA A 191 8.59 5.93 10.19
CA ALA A 191 7.76 6.67 9.25
C ALA A 191 6.29 6.56 9.68
N PRO A 192 5.56 7.70 9.82
CA PRO A 192 4.16 7.68 10.25
C PRO A 192 3.23 7.01 9.21
N GLU A 193 3.52 7.20 7.93
CA GLU A 193 2.89 6.49 6.82
C GLU A 193 3.88 6.38 5.64
N GLN A 194 3.53 5.58 4.64
CA GLN A 194 4.44 5.28 3.53
C GLN A 194 4.43 6.37 2.44
N GLY A 195 3.27 6.94 2.12
CA GLY A 195 3.11 7.79 0.95
C GLY A 195 3.81 9.13 1.12
N ALA A 196 3.60 9.83 2.24
CA ALA A 196 4.30 11.08 2.55
C ALA A 196 5.78 10.84 2.87
N ALA A 197 6.15 9.71 3.47
CA ALA A 197 7.57 9.32 3.55
C ALA A 197 8.21 9.23 2.16
N MET A 198 7.53 8.63 1.18
CA MET A 198 8.02 8.58 -0.19
C MET A 198 8.03 9.96 -0.86
N MET A 199 6.97 10.76 -0.69
CA MET A 199 6.92 12.12 -1.26
C MET A 199 8.05 12.98 -0.70
N SER A 200 8.35 12.87 0.60
CA SER A 200 9.49 13.54 1.22
C SER A 200 10.81 13.07 0.63
N ALA A 201 11.00 11.77 0.43
CA ALA A 201 12.21 11.22 -0.18
C ALA A 201 12.36 11.65 -1.65
N LEU A 202 11.26 11.72 -2.40
CA LEU A 202 11.24 12.17 -3.78
C LEU A 202 11.61 13.65 -3.89
N ALA A 203 11.04 14.49 -3.02
CA ALA A 203 11.37 15.91 -2.96
C ALA A 203 12.86 16.16 -2.69
N SER A 204 13.50 15.31 -1.88
CA SER A 204 14.95 15.37 -1.65
C SER A 204 15.82 14.91 -2.83
N ILE A 205 15.26 14.25 -3.85
CA ILE A 205 16.03 13.74 -5.01
C ILE A 205 15.73 14.55 -6.28
N MET A 206 14.55 15.19 -6.36
CA MET A 206 14.29 16.24 -7.33
C MET A 206 15.40 17.29 -7.18
N GLY A 207 16.10 17.65 -8.26
CA GLY A 207 17.33 18.47 -8.27
C GLY A 207 17.23 19.91 -7.79
N LEU A 208 16.37 20.18 -6.83
CA LEU A 208 16.01 21.49 -6.27
C LEU A 208 17.09 22.07 -5.34
N ASP A 209 18.26 21.43 -5.23
CA ASP A 209 19.37 21.87 -4.37
C ASP A 209 20.39 22.76 -5.09
N GLU A 210 20.33 22.88 -6.43
CA GLU A 210 21.06 23.94 -7.15
C GLU A 210 20.30 25.26 -7.06
N GLU A 211 20.35 25.83 -5.86
CA GLU A 211 19.96 27.19 -5.44
C GLU A 211 18.48 27.59 -5.59
N LYS A 212 17.96 28.20 -4.51
CA LYS A 212 16.65 28.88 -4.42
C LYS A 212 16.40 29.93 -5.53
N GLU A 213 17.39 30.21 -6.36
CA GLU A 213 17.34 31.19 -7.46
C GLU A 213 17.01 30.56 -8.83
N LYS A 214 17.06 29.22 -9.00
CA LYS A 214 16.83 28.57 -10.32
C LYS A 214 15.51 27.83 -10.48
N TYR A 215 14.86 27.42 -9.39
CA TYR A 215 13.60 26.69 -9.47
C TYR A 215 12.46 27.55 -8.91
N SER A 216 11.57 27.96 -9.80
CA SER A 216 10.31 28.60 -9.46
C SER A 216 9.31 27.55 -8.95
N ASP A 217 8.25 28.00 -8.27
CA ASP A 217 7.12 27.13 -7.91
C ASP A 217 6.56 26.37 -9.13
N LYS A 218 6.67 26.97 -10.33
CA LYS A 218 6.25 26.34 -11.59
C LYS A 218 7.09 25.11 -11.96
N ASP A 219 8.39 25.13 -11.71
CA ASP A 219 9.26 24.00 -12.04
C ASP A 219 8.96 22.79 -11.15
N VAL A 220 8.59 23.05 -9.88
CA VAL A 220 8.11 22.02 -8.96
C VAL A 220 6.76 21.48 -9.41
N GLU A 221 5.82 22.35 -9.78
CA GLU A 221 4.51 21.95 -10.32
C GLU A 221 4.64 21.13 -11.60
N GLU A 222 5.53 21.50 -12.52
CA GLU A 222 5.78 20.76 -13.76
C GLU A 222 6.33 19.36 -13.47
N LEU A 223 7.28 19.25 -12.54
CA LEU A 223 7.87 17.95 -12.18
C LEU A 223 6.86 17.06 -11.44
N MET A 224 6.09 17.62 -10.51
CA MET A 224 5.00 16.91 -9.84
C MET A 224 3.88 16.53 -10.80
N GLY A 225 3.59 17.37 -11.81
CA GLY A 225 2.60 17.12 -12.86
C GLY A 225 2.94 15.95 -13.78
N GLN A 226 4.17 15.44 -13.74
CA GLN A 226 4.57 14.20 -14.42
C GLN A 226 3.98 12.96 -13.73
N ILE A 227 3.65 13.06 -12.45
CA ILE A 227 3.01 11.98 -11.67
C ILE A 227 1.50 12.01 -11.92
N LYS A 228 1.04 11.19 -12.86
CA LYS A 228 -0.37 11.20 -13.31
C LYS A 228 -1.37 10.64 -12.29
N ASP A 229 -0.93 9.74 -11.42
CA ASP A 229 -1.77 9.14 -10.37
C ASP A 229 -0.99 9.07 -9.05
N PRO A 230 -0.95 10.16 -8.27
CA PRO A 230 -0.23 10.18 -7.00
C PRO A 230 -0.77 9.17 -5.98
N ILE A 231 -2.10 8.96 -5.94
CA ILE A 231 -2.70 8.01 -4.99
C ILE A 231 -2.34 6.58 -5.36
N GLY A 232 -2.53 6.18 -6.61
CA GLY A 232 -2.15 4.85 -7.08
C GLY A 232 -0.63 4.61 -7.05
N THR A 233 0.19 5.67 -7.06
CA THR A 233 1.65 5.55 -6.96
C THR A 233 2.12 5.41 -5.52
N PHE A 234 1.69 6.32 -4.63
CA PHE A 234 2.23 6.43 -3.27
C PHE A 234 1.43 5.68 -2.20
N TYR A 235 0.15 5.37 -2.49
CA TYR A 235 -0.79 4.78 -1.54
C TYR A 235 -1.41 3.47 -2.05
N MET A 236 -0.81 2.84 -3.07
CA MET A 236 -1.31 1.60 -3.70
C MET A 236 -1.70 0.51 -2.69
N TYR A 237 -0.92 0.38 -1.61
CA TYR A 237 -1.09 -0.66 -0.60
C TYR A 237 -1.56 -0.14 0.76
N SER A 238 -1.57 1.18 0.98
CA SER A 238 -1.63 1.76 2.32
C SER A 238 -2.67 2.86 2.50
N LEU A 239 -3.51 3.13 1.49
CA LEU A 239 -4.53 4.19 1.55
C LEU A 239 -5.42 4.10 2.82
N PRO A 240 -5.98 2.95 3.23
CA PRO A 240 -6.80 2.86 4.45
C PRO A 240 -6.06 3.16 5.75
N SER A 241 -4.76 2.85 5.81
CA SER A 241 -3.91 3.11 6.98
C SER A 241 -3.26 4.49 6.98
N SER A 242 -3.28 5.18 5.84
CA SER A 242 -2.69 6.50 5.70
C SER A 242 -3.45 7.57 6.49
N ILE A 243 -2.82 8.73 6.65
CA ILE A 243 -3.47 9.94 7.17
C ILE A 243 -4.68 10.40 6.35
N LEU A 244 -4.73 10.02 5.06
CA LEU A 244 -5.84 10.37 4.17
C LEU A 244 -7.06 9.48 4.45
N GLY A 245 -6.83 8.17 4.58
CA GLY A 245 -7.83 7.14 4.87
C GLY A 245 -8.86 6.89 3.76
N ARG A 246 -9.48 7.94 3.23
CA ARG A 246 -10.47 7.93 2.14
C ARG A 246 -10.56 9.27 1.43
N LYS A 247 -11.15 9.28 0.23
CA LYS A 247 -11.58 10.52 -0.42
C LYS A 247 -12.73 11.16 0.38
N VAL A 248 -12.67 12.48 0.57
CA VAL A 248 -13.79 13.26 1.12
C VAL A 248 -14.93 13.25 0.10
N ILE A 249 -16.07 12.71 0.51
CA ILE A 249 -17.28 12.71 -0.29
C ILE A 249 -18.18 13.79 0.31
N LYS A 250 -18.39 14.88 -0.43
CA LYS A 250 -19.36 15.90 -0.06
C LYS A 250 -20.74 15.24 -0.09
N LYS A 251 -21.45 15.31 1.05
CA LYS A 251 -22.85 14.92 1.14
C LYS A 251 -23.73 15.92 0.41
#